data_AF-V4SJM5-F1
#
_entry.id   AF-V4SJM5-F1
#
_cell.length_a   1.000
_cell.length_b   1.000
_cell.length_c   1.000
_cell.angle_alpha   90.00
_cell.angle_beta   90.00
_cell.angle_gamma   90.00
#
_symmetry.space_group_name_H-M   'P 1'
#
loop_
_entity.id
_entity.type
_entity.pdbx_description
1 polymer ?
#
loop_
_entity_poly.entity_id
_entity_poly.type
_entity_poly.pdbx_seq_one_letter_code
_entity_poly.pdbx_strand_id
1 'polypeptide(L)'
;MSAAITNLSMDCALYPEDFAISKDRLIDYWIAEGFIEEVKNTQAKYDRGHIILNRLVNCCLLESAKYGRCVKMHDLIRDTVLWITSESRLFMVKSGVGLLEFPGEQAEWKENLEKVSLIGNFFEQIPSNMSPHCKILSTLWLLVADDLMRITECFFVHMHGLKVLNLSSSNIEVLPNSVSDLTNLRLLLL
;
A
#
# COMPACT_ATOMS: atom_id res chain seq x y z
N MET A 1 -21.15 6.50 -7.28
CA MET A 1 -19.74 6.96 -7.15
C MET A 1 -18.95 6.36 -8.30
N SER A 2 -18.10 7.12 -8.99
CA SER A 2 -17.31 6.58 -10.13
C SER A 2 -16.24 5.61 -9.64
N ALA A 3 -15.96 4.53 -10.38
CA ALA A 3 -14.98 3.50 -10.01
C ALA A 3 -13.59 4.04 -9.60
N ALA A 4 -13.15 5.16 -10.19
CA ALA A 4 -11.90 5.83 -9.83
C ALA A 4 -11.88 6.37 -8.38
N ILE A 5 -13.01 6.90 -7.89
CA ILE A 5 -13.10 7.42 -6.52
C ILE A 5 -12.99 6.27 -5.52
N THR A 6 -13.57 5.10 -5.82
CA THR A 6 -13.51 3.91 -4.99
C THR A 6 -12.08 3.40 -4.82
N ASN A 7 -11.30 3.31 -5.91
CA ASN A 7 -9.91 2.84 -5.86
C ASN A 7 -8.99 3.81 -5.11
N LEU A 8 -9.21 5.11 -5.23
CA LEU A 8 -8.40 6.13 -4.56
C LEU A 8 -8.73 6.24 -3.07
N SER A 9 -10.01 6.11 -2.69
CA SER A 9 -10.40 5.97 -1.28
C SER A 9 -9.83 4.69 -0.67
N MET A 10 -9.66 3.64 -1.48
CA MET A 10 -9.11 2.38 -1.00
C MET A 10 -7.63 2.48 -0.61
N ASP A 11 -6.80 3.21 -1.36
CA ASP A 11 -5.40 3.44 -0.97
C ASP A 11 -5.26 4.12 0.39
N CYS A 12 -6.24 4.93 0.76
CA CYS A 12 -6.27 5.55 2.09
C CYS A 12 -6.66 4.54 3.17
N ALA A 13 -7.58 3.61 2.87
CA ALA A 13 -8.01 2.57 3.80
C ALA A 13 -6.94 1.49 4.06
N LEU A 14 -5.90 1.41 3.22
CA LEU A 14 -4.73 0.57 3.45
C LEU A 14 -3.88 1.02 4.67
N TYR A 15 -4.07 2.24 5.16
CA TYR A 15 -3.40 2.72 6.36
C TYR A 15 -4.12 2.28 7.65
N PRO A 16 -3.43 2.31 8.81
CA PRO A 16 -4.07 2.15 10.11
C PRO A 16 -5.14 3.24 10.37
N GLU A 17 -6.01 2.96 11.34
CA GLU A 17 -7.00 3.90 11.87
C GLU A 17 -6.35 5.23 12.31
N ASP A 18 -7.04 6.33 12.02
CA ASP A 18 -6.61 7.71 12.28
C ASP A 18 -5.18 8.09 11.82
N PHE A 19 -4.54 7.30 10.96
CA PHE A 19 -3.16 7.53 10.54
C PHE A 19 -3.04 8.81 9.70
N ALA A 20 -2.11 9.69 10.08
CA ALA A 20 -1.85 10.91 9.33
C ALA A 20 -0.96 10.63 8.09
N ILE A 21 -1.59 10.59 6.93
CA ILE A 21 -0.97 10.27 5.63
C ILE A 21 -0.45 11.54 4.98
N SER A 22 0.82 11.57 4.56
CA SER A 22 1.35 12.68 3.75
C SER A 22 0.66 12.74 2.39
N LYS A 23 0.16 13.93 2.02
CA LYS A 23 -0.51 14.13 0.73
C LYS A 23 0.41 13.80 -0.45
N ASP A 24 1.65 14.28 -0.41
CA ASP A 24 2.61 14.09 -1.50
C ASP A 24 2.96 12.61 -1.66
N ARG A 25 3.16 11.89 -0.55
CA ARG A 25 3.42 10.46 -0.55
C ARG A 25 2.26 9.66 -1.15
N LEU A 26 1.01 10.04 -0.84
CA LEU A 26 -0.16 9.39 -1.43
C LEU A 26 -0.24 9.63 -2.94
N ILE A 27 0.09 10.85 -3.39
CA ILE A 27 0.17 11.19 -4.80
C ILE A 27 1.27 10.37 -5.51
N ASP A 28 2.43 10.17 -4.89
CA ASP A 28 3.51 9.35 -5.44
C ASP A 28 3.04 7.92 -5.74
N TYR A 29 2.29 7.31 -4.81
CA TYR A 29 1.69 5.99 -5.06
C TYR A 29 0.71 6.02 -6.22
N TRP A 30 -0.17 7.01 -6.29
CA TRP A 30 -1.15 7.11 -7.38
C TRP A 30 -0.49 7.31 -8.74
N ILE A 31 0.63 8.02 -8.80
CA ILE A 31 1.44 8.16 -10.01
C ILE A 31 2.06 6.81 -10.38
N ALA A 32 2.66 6.11 -9.41
CA ALA A 32 3.30 4.82 -9.63
C ALA A 32 2.30 3.73 -10.07
N GLU A 33 1.14 3.65 -9.41
CA GLU A 33 0.05 2.73 -9.77
C GLU A 33 -0.54 3.02 -11.16
N GLY A 34 -0.43 4.26 -11.61
CA GLY A 34 -0.86 4.71 -12.92
C GLY A 34 -2.21 5.45 -12.92
N PHE A 35 -2.76 5.78 -11.76
CA PHE A 35 -4.02 6.53 -11.65
C PHE A 35 -3.90 7.98 -12.16
N ILE A 36 -2.68 8.51 -12.24
CA ILE A 36 -2.36 9.86 -12.72
C ILE A 36 -1.40 9.77 -13.93
N GLU A 37 -1.80 9.04 -14.98
CA GLU A 37 -0.95 8.79 -16.17
C GLU A 37 -1.09 9.81 -17.30
N GLU A 38 -2.20 10.55 -17.42
CA GLU A 38 -2.52 11.35 -18.60
C GLU A 38 -1.70 12.66 -18.76
N VAL A 39 -0.69 12.91 -17.92
CA VAL A 39 0.04 14.20 -17.92
C VAL A 39 1.55 14.00 -17.92
N LYS A 40 2.24 14.58 -18.92
CA LYS A 40 3.69 14.43 -19.09
C LYS A 40 4.53 15.19 -18.05
N ASN A 41 4.01 16.30 -17.52
CA ASN A 41 4.71 17.16 -16.57
C ASN A 41 4.52 16.66 -15.13
N THR A 42 5.62 16.45 -14.39
CA THR A 42 5.62 16.09 -12.97
C THR A 42 4.77 17.04 -12.13
N GLN A 43 4.93 18.35 -12.27
CA GLN A 43 4.15 19.32 -11.49
C GLN A 43 2.65 19.15 -11.73
N ALA A 44 2.25 18.95 -12.98
CA ALA A 44 0.85 18.77 -13.34
C ALA A 44 0.26 17.44 -12.83
N LYS A 45 1.09 16.40 -12.63
CA LYS A 45 0.67 15.18 -11.92
C LYS A 45 0.37 15.48 -10.45
N TYR A 46 1.22 16.23 -9.76
CA TYR A 46 0.96 16.66 -8.38
C TYR A 46 -0.27 17.55 -8.27
N ASP A 47 -0.43 18.53 -9.16
CA ASP A 47 -1.61 19.40 -9.19
C ASP A 47 -2.90 18.57 -9.34
N ARG A 48 -2.89 17.58 -10.25
CA ARG A 48 -4.02 16.64 -10.42
C ARG A 48 -4.25 15.79 -9.18
N GLY A 49 -3.18 15.29 -8.55
CA GLY A 49 -3.24 14.56 -7.29
C GLY A 49 -3.86 15.39 -6.16
N HIS A 50 -3.47 16.65 -6.02
CA HIS A 50 -4.05 17.57 -5.04
C HIS A 50 -5.53 17.88 -5.32
N ILE A 51 -5.94 18.02 -6.59
CA ILE A 51 -7.34 18.19 -6.97
C ILE A 51 -8.18 16.97 -6.52
N ILE A 52 -7.66 15.76 -6.75
CA ILE A 52 -8.30 14.51 -6.33
C ILE A 52 -8.42 14.45 -4.81
N LEU A 53 -7.32 14.71 -4.07
CA LEU A 53 -7.32 14.78 -2.61
C LEU A 53 -8.35 15.77 -2.08
N ASN A 54 -8.39 16.97 -2.63
CA ASN A 54 -9.35 18.00 -2.22
C ASN A 54 -10.80 17.56 -2.48
N ARG A 55 -11.06 16.80 -3.56
CA ARG A 55 -12.39 16.20 -3.80
C ARG A 55 -12.74 15.16 -2.74
N LEU A 56 -11.81 14.27 -2.38
CA LEU A 56 -12.04 13.26 -1.32
C LEU A 56 -12.33 13.93 0.03
N VAL A 57 -11.61 15.01 0.36
CA VAL A 57 -11.87 15.82 1.56
C VAL A 57 -13.24 16.50 1.49
N ASN A 58 -13.59 17.12 0.37
CA ASN A 58 -14.89 17.78 0.20
C ASN A 58 -16.08 16.80 0.21
N CYS A 59 -15.85 15.53 -0.11
CA CYS A 59 -16.83 14.45 0.02
C CYS A 59 -16.87 13.82 1.42
N CYS A 60 -16.13 14.36 2.40
CA CYS A 60 -16.01 13.85 3.75
C CYS A 60 -15.47 12.40 3.83
N LEU A 61 -14.75 11.94 2.79
CA LEU A 61 -14.07 10.64 2.81
C LEU A 61 -12.71 10.72 3.51
N LEU A 62 -12.13 11.92 3.54
CA LEU A 62 -10.87 12.22 4.20
C LEU A 62 -10.99 13.52 4.99
N GLU A 63 -10.18 13.64 6.04
CA GLU A 63 -10.06 14.84 6.85
C GLU A 63 -8.67 15.44 6.71
N SER A 64 -8.59 16.78 6.77
CA SER A 64 -7.32 17.49 6.76
C SER A 64 -6.60 17.33 8.11
N ALA A 65 -5.30 17.03 8.07
CA ALA A 65 -4.47 16.83 9.27
C ALA A 65 -3.14 17.59 9.16
N LYS A 66 -2.44 17.76 10.29
CA LYS A 66 -1.11 18.40 10.40
C LYS A 66 -0.99 19.71 9.59
N TYR A 67 -1.89 20.67 9.87
CA TYR A 67 -1.96 21.97 9.17
C TYR A 67 -2.17 21.87 7.66
N GLY A 68 -2.90 20.85 7.20
CA GLY A 68 -3.24 20.68 5.79
C GLY A 68 -2.19 19.96 4.94
N ARG A 69 -1.05 19.57 5.52
CA ARG A 69 -0.02 18.77 4.84
C ARG A 69 -0.36 17.28 4.77
N CYS A 70 -1.20 16.81 5.69
CA CYS A 70 -1.65 15.43 5.73
C CYS A 70 -3.15 15.33 5.52
N VAL A 71 -3.58 14.12 5.21
CA VAL A 71 -4.97 13.68 5.30
C VAL A 71 -5.07 12.48 6.24
N LYS A 72 -6.24 12.25 6.80
CA LYS A 72 -6.56 11.02 7.53
C LYS A 72 -7.92 10.50 7.09
N MET A 73 -8.12 9.19 7.16
CA MET A 73 -9.43 8.58 6.97
C MET A 73 -10.01 8.25 8.34
N HIS A 74 -11.24 8.71 8.60
CA HIS A 74 -11.94 8.38 9.84
C HIS A 74 -12.30 6.90 9.88
N ASP A 75 -12.22 6.27 11.06
CA ASP A 75 -12.35 4.83 11.24
C ASP A 75 -13.65 4.26 10.65
N LEU A 76 -14.81 4.87 10.92
CA LEU A 76 -16.08 4.48 10.29
C LEU A 76 -16.08 4.47 8.76
N ILE A 77 -15.41 5.44 8.12
CA ILE A 77 -15.28 5.50 6.66
C ILE A 77 -14.35 4.39 6.18
N ARG A 78 -13.22 4.20 6.89
CA ARG A 78 -12.26 3.14 6.62
C ARG A 78 -12.93 1.77 6.70
N ASP A 79 -13.66 1.48 7.77
CA ASP A 79 -14.38 0.23 7.96
C ASP A 79 -15.40 -0.01 6.86
N THR A 80 -16.11 1.04 6.42
CA THR A 80 -17.03 0.96 5.29
C THR A 80 -16.30 0.59 3.99
N VAL A 81 -15.16 1.22 3.71
CA VAL A 81 -14.34 0.91 2.52
C VAL A 81 -13.79 -0.52 2.58
N LEU A 82 -13.27 -0.95 3.74
CA LEU A 82 -12.77 -2.31 3.94
C LEU A 82 -13.90 -3.34 3.82
N TRP A 83 -15.09 -3.05 4.34
CA TRP A 83 -16.25 -3.91 4.23
C TRP A 83 -16.68 -4.09 2.77
N ILE A 84 -16.84 -3.00 2.00
CA ILE A 84 -17.20 -3.05 0.57
C ILE A 84 -16.17 -3.87 -0.22
N THR A 85 -14.89 -3.73 0.13
CA THR A 85 -13.80 -4.35 -0.64
C THR A 85 -13.52 -5.79 -0.22
N SER A 86 -13.93 -6.19 0.99
CA SER A 86 -13.80 -7.56 1.50
C SER A 86 -14.49 -8.60 0.61
N GLU A 87 -15.57 -8.22 -0.08
CA GLU A 87 -16.30 -9.11 -1.00
C GLU A 87 -15.46 -9.49 -2.22
N SER A 88 -14.60 -8.58 -2.69
CA SER A 88 -13.75 -8.81 -3.87
C SER A 88 -12.56 -9.73 -3.58
N ARG A 89 -12.14 -9.84 -2.31
CA ARG A 89 -10.93 -10.58 -1.87
C ARG A 89 -9.64 -10.19 -2.60
N LEU A 90 -9.61 -9.03 -3.27
CA LEU A 90 -8.43 -8.52 -3.99
C LEU A 90 -7.42 -7.86 -3.04
N PHE A 91 -7.77 -7.67 -1.77
CA PHE A 91 -7.01 -6.86 -0.84
C PHE A 91 -6.74 -7.62 0.45
N MET A 92 -5.50 -7.54 0.93
CA MET A 92 -5.12 -7.97 2.28
C MET A 92 -4.70 -6.73 3.08
N VAL A 93 -5.58 -6.29 3.99
CA VAL A 93 -5.30 -5.16 4.87
C VAL A 93 -5.16 -5.67 6.29
N LYS A 94 -3.92 -5.79 6.77
CA LYS A 94 -3.58 -6.10 8.16
C LYS A 94 -2.75 -4.99 8.77
N SER A 95 -3.24 -3.76 8.66
CA SER A 95 -2.54 -2.58 9.14
C SER A 95 -2.91 -2.24 10.57
N GLY A 96 -1.92 -2.07 11.45
CA GLY A 96 -2.10 -1.75 12.87
C GLY A 96 -2.66 -2.89 13.70
N VAL A 97 -2.66 -4.13 13.18
CA VAL A 97 -3.25 -5.30 13.86
C VAL A 97 -2.33 -5.81 14.98
N GLY A 98 -1.04 -5.48 14.94
CA GLY A 98 -0.05 -5.92 15.92
C GLY A 98 0.39 -7.37 15.69
N LEU A 99 0.54 -7.78 14.43
CA LEU A 99 1.06 -9.10 14.10
C LEU A 99 2.50 -9.24 14.58
N LEU A 100 2.76 -10.30 15.35
CA LEU A 100 4.11 -10.71 15.77
C LEU A 100 4.76 -11.67 14.77
N GLU A 101 3.94 -12.32 13.94
CA GLU A 101 4.37 -13.26 12.92
C GLU A 101 3.85 -12.83 11.54
N PHE A 102 4.62 -13.18 10.50
CA PHE A 102 4.22 -12.89 9.14
C PHE A 102 2.96 -13.69 8.74
N PRO A 103 1.99 -13.10 8.00
CA PRO A 103 0.81 -13.83 7.56
C PRO A 103 1.15 -15.06 6.72
N GLY A 104 0.66 -16.23 7.13
CA GLY A 104 0.95 -17.51 6.47
C GLY A 104 0.43 -17.59 5.04
N GLU A 105 1.24 -18.19 4.16
CA GLU A 105 1.02 -18.25 2.71
C GLU A 105 -0.34 -18.85 2.30
N GLN A 106 -0.68 -20.03 2.83
CA GLN A 106 -1.84 -20.79 2.35
C GLN A 106 -3.19 -20.18 2.79
N ALA A 107 -3.22 -19.45 3.91
CA ALA A 107 -4.45 -18.91 4.46
C ALA A 107 -4.74 -17.48 3.96
N GLU A 108 -3.69 -16.67 3.79
CA GLU A 108 -3.83 -15.24 3.60
C GLU A 108 -3.44 -14.82 2.18
N TRP A 109 -2.37 -15.39 1.61
CA TRP A 109 -1.79 -14.94 0.34
C TRP A 109 -2.46 -15.59 -0.88
N LYS A 110 -3.67 -15.13 -1.18
CA LYS A 110 -4.43 -15.57 -2.35
C LYS A 110 -3.78 -15.10 -3.65
N GLU A 111 -3.88 -15.92 -4.69
CA GLU A 111 -3.27 -15.64 -6.00
C GLU A 111 -3.81 -14.37 -6.67
N ASN A 112 -5.04 -13.96 -6.34
CA ASN A 112 -5.73 -12.81 -6.90
C ASN A 112 -5.59 -11.52 -6.08
N LEU A 113 -4.61 -11.43 -5.17
CA LEU A 113 -4.35 -10.19 -4.44
C LEU A 113 -3.77 -9.11 -5.36
N GLU A 114 -4.39 -7.93 -5.34
CA GLU A 114 -3.94 -6.71 -6.01
C GLU A 114 -3.16 -5.80 -5.07
N LYS A 115 -3.57 -5.68 -3.79
CA LYS A 115 -2.83 -4.87 -2.80
C LYS A 115 -2.73 -5.54 -1.44
N VAL A 116 -1.56 -5.39 -0.83
CA VAL A 116 -1.25 -5.91 0.51
C VAL A 116 -0.68 -4.77 1.36
N SER A 117 -1.27 -4.57 2.54
CA SER A 117 -0.76 -3.61 3.53
C SER A 117 -0.59 -4.27 4.89
N LEU A 118 0.67 -4.33 5.33
CA LEU A 118 1.11 -4.84 6.63
C LEU A 118 1.72 -3.73 7.49
N ILE A 119 1.27 -2.48 7.30
CA ILE A 119 1.76 -1.31 8.06
C ILE A 119 1.51 -1.48 9.56
N GLY A 120 2.48 -1.12 10.41
CA GLY A 120 2.28 -1.06 11.87
C GLY A 120 2.11 -2.44 12.52
N ASN A 121 2.87 -3.42 12.04
CA ASN A 121 3.05 -4.71 12.69
C ASN A 121 4.48 -4.83 13.25
N PHE A 122 4.81 -5.97 13.87
CA PHE A 122 6.01 -6.16 14.68
C PHE A 122 6.78 -7.46 14.36
N PHE A 123 6.60 -8.03 13.16
CA PHE A 123 7.33 -9.24 12.77
C PHE A 123 8.73 -8.89 12.27
N GLU A 124 9.74 -9.61 12.75
CA GLU A 124 11.13 -9.28 12.44
C GLU A 124 11.60 -9.80 11.08
N GLN A 125 10.99 -10.88 10.59
CA GLN A 125 11.46 -11.59 9.39
C GLN A 125 10.29 -12.18 8.61
N ILE A 126 10.46 -12.26 7.29
CA ILE A 126 9.60 -13.07 6.43
C ILE A 126 10.11 -14.52 6.43
N PRO A 127 9.25 -15.53 6.70
CA PRO A 127 9.65 -16.94 6.72
C PRO A 127 10.37 -17.39 5.44
N SER A 128 11.37 -18.26 5.60
CA SER A 128 12.23 -18.67 4.49
C SER A 128 11.52 -19.48 3.39
N ASN A 129 10.41 -20.14 3.74
CA ASN A 129 9.54 -20.88 2.84
C ASN A 129 8.49 -20.02 2.13
N MET A 130 8.48 -18.70 2.36
CA MET A 130 7.45 -17.81 1.81
C MET A 130 7.75 -17.43 0.36
N SER A 131 6.89 -17.84 -0.59
CA SER A 131 6.99 -17.42 -2.00
C SER A 131 5.60 -17.21 -2.64
N PRO A 132 4.87 -16.14 -2.22
CA PRO A 132 3.49 -15.95 -2.59
C PRO A 132 3.30 -15.84 -4.11
N HIS A 133 2.42 -16.66 -4.68
CA HIS A 133 2.09 -16.64 -6.11
C HIS A 133 1.10 -15.54 -6.49
N CYS A 134 1.41 -14.28 -6.16
CA CYS A 134 0.53 -13.13 -6.38
C CYS A 134 0.92 -12.34 -7.65
N LYS A 135 0.60 -12.90 -8.82
CA LYS A 135 1.03 -12.34 -10.12
C LYS A 135 0.45 -10.95 -10.42
N ILE A 136 -0.74 -10.65 -9.89
CA ILE A 136 -1.45 -9.39 -10.13
C ILE A 136 -1.24 -8.35 -9.02
N LEU A 137 -0.44 -8.68 -7.99
CA LEU A 137 -0.14 -7.76 -6.89
C LEU A 137 0.56 -6.53 -7.44
N SER A 138 -0.05 -5.36 -7.30
CA SER A 138 0.50 -4.08 -7.76
C SER A 138 1.10 -3.25 -6.62
N THR A 139 0.55 -3.37 -5.41
CA THR A 139 0.99 -2.62 -4.22
C THR A 139 1.34 -3.56 -3.07
N LEU A 140 2.53 -3.38 -2.49
CA LEU A 140 2.96 -4.07 -1.27
C LEU A 140 3.59 -3.09 -0.28
N TRP A 141 2.99 -2.95 0.89
CA TRP A 141 3.47 -2.08 1.97
C TRP A 141 3.85 -2.90 3.21
N LEU A 142 5.13 -2.87 3.56
CA LEU A 142 5.76 -3.55 4.70
C LEU A 142 6.40 -2.54 5.65
N LEU A 143 5.63 -1.54 6.10
CA LEU A 143 6.10 -0.54 7.08
C LEU A 143 5.96 -1.12 8.49
N VAL A 144 6.89 -1.99 8.86
CA VAL A 144 6.84 -2.79 10.09
C VAL A 144 7.74 -2.14 11.14
N ALA A 145 7.33 -0.97 11.65
CA ALA A 145 7.84 -0.24 12.82
C ALA A 145 9.31 -0.50 13.25
N ASP A 146 10.25 -0.49 12.29
CA ASP A 146 11.67 -0.81 12.49
C ASP A 146 12.00 -2.26 12.92
N ASP A 147 11.02 -3.17 13.01
CA ASP A 147 11.27 -4.56 13.41
C ASP A 147 11.71 -5.43 12.22
N LEU A 148 11.21 -5.16 11.02
CA LEU A 148 11.54 -5.99 9.85
C LEU A 148 13.01 -5.83 9.46
N MET A 149 13.81 -6.87 9.68
CA MET A 149 15.25 -6.90 9.42
C MET A 149 15.60 -7.70 8.16
N ARG A 150 14.77 -8.69 7.79
CA ARG A 150 15.10 -9.64 6.69
C ARG A 150 13.89 -10.03 5.87
N ILE A 151 14.07 -10.02 4.55
CA ILE A 151 13.16 -10.61 3.56
C ILE A 151 13.87 -11.81 2.92
N THR A 152 13.18 -12.94 2.76
CA THR A 152 13.78 -14.15 2.17
C THR A 152 14.02 -14.02 0.67
N GLU A 153 15.00 -14.77 0.14
CA GLU A 153 15.43 -14.68 -1.26
C GLU A 153 14.33 -14.98 -2.27
N CYS A 154 13.37 -15.87 -1.96
CA CYS A 154 12.31 -16.27 -2.90
C CYS A 154 11.02 -15.45 -2.80
N PHE A 155 10.97 -14.42 -1.95
CA PHE A 155 9.72 -13.73 -1.63
C PHE A 155 9.09 -13.01 -2.83
N PHE A 156 9.91 -12.37 -3.67
CA PHE A 156 9.41 -11.56 -4.80
C PHE A 156 9.31 -12.30 -6.14
N VAL A 157 9.77 -13.56 -6.20
CA VAL A 157 9.94 -14.33 -7.44
C VAL A 157 8.67 -14.41 -8.29
N HIS A 158 7.49 -14.39 -7.66
CA HIS A 158 6.20 -14.52 -8.35
C HIS A 158 5.35 -13.24 -8.36
N MET A 159 5.93 -12.09 -7.99
CA MET A 159 5.24 -10.79 -7.87
C MET A 159 5.54 -9.85 -9.05
N HIS A 160 5.61 -10.37 -10.28
CA HIS A 160 6.01 -9.58 -11.45
C HIS A 160 5.10 -8.37 -11.75
N GLY A 161 3.86 -8.36 -11.25
CA GLY A 161 2.92 -7.24 -11.38
C GLY A 161 3.22 -6.04 -10.48
N LEU A 162 4.16 -6.16 -9.54
CA LEU A 162 4.36 -5.17 -8.48
C LEU A 162 4.87 -3.85 -9.05
N LYS A 163 4.14 -2.76 -8.75
CA LYS A 163 4.46 -1.40 -9.16
C LYS A 163 4.97 -0.55 -7.99
N VAL A 164 4.44 -0.80 -6.80
CA VAL A 164 4.77 -0.06 -5.57
C VAL A 164 5.22 -1.03 -4.50
N LEU A 165 6.47 -0.89 -4.07
CA LEU A 165 7.03 -1.58 -2.91
C LEU A 165 7.46 -0.54 -1.88
N ASN A 166 6.85 -0.59 -0.70
CA ASN A 166 7.24 0.26 0.41
C ASN A 166 7.79 -0.57 1.56
N LEU A 167 9.08 -0.38 1.82
CA LEU A 167 9.86 -0.93 2.93
C LEU A 167 10.35 0.16 3.89
N SER A 168 9.89 1.41 3.74
CA SER A 168 10.28 2.51 4.61
C SER A 168 9.94 2.20 6.07
N SER A 169 10.78 2.69 6.98
CA SER A 169 10.67 2.35 8.42
C SER A 169 10.81 0.86 8.69
N SER A 170 11.73 0.21 7.97
CA SER A 170 12.25 -1.12 8.27
C SER A 170 13.74 -1.03 8.57
N ASN A 171 14.30 -2.04 9.24
CA ASN A 171 15.72 -2.19 9.52
C ASN A 171 16.39 -3.16 8.52
N ILE A 172 15.87 -3.25 7.29
CA ILE A 172 16.43 -4.11 6.26
C ILE A 172 17.75 -3.51 5.76
N GLU A 173 18.85 -4.23 5.98
CA GLU A 173 20.17 -3.84 5.48
C GLU A 173 20.42 -4.28 4.04
N VAL A 174 19.84 -5.42 3.65
CA VAL A 174 20.07 -6.05 2.34
C VAL A 174 18.75 -6.54 1.77
N LEU A 175 18.44 -6.11 0.55
CA LEU A 175 17.32 -6.63 -0.22
C LEU A 175 17.67 -7.99 -0.83
N PRO A 176 16.73 -8.94 -0.90
CA PRO A 176 16.94 -10.22 -1.57
C PRO A 176 17.14 -10.00 -3.07
N ASN A 177 17.85 -10.93 -3.72
CA ASN A 177 18.11 -10.80 -5.15
C ASN A 177 16.82 -10.85 -5.99
N SER A 178 15.77 -11.52 -5.51
CA SER A 178 14.46 -11.55 -6.21
C SER A 178 13.80 -10.18 -6.36
N VAL A 179 14.27 -9.12 -5.70
CA VAL A 179 13.84 -7.75 -6.03
C VAL A 179 14.11 -7.43 -7.50
N SER A 180 15.14 -8.02 -8.14
CA SER A 180 15.39 -7.83 -9.57
C SER A 180 14.30 -8.43 -10.47
N ASP A 181 13.47 -9.34 -9.96
CA ASP A 181 12.37 -9.96 -10.71
C ASP A 181 11.14 -9.06 -10.81
N LEU A 182 11.14 -7.94 -10.07
CA LEU A 182 10.07 -6.93 -10.04
C LEU A 182 10.17 -5.98 -11.25
N THR A 183 9.98 -6.55 -12.44
CA THR A 183 10.16 -5.84 -13.72
C THR A 183 9.18 -4.67 -13.97
N ASN A 184 8.05 -4.62 -13.25
CA ASN A 184 7.07 -3.53 -13.33
C ASN A 184 7.21 -2.49 -12.21
N LEU A 185 8.24 -2.60 -11.36
CA LEU A 185 8.40 -1.72 -10.21
C LEU A 185 8.65 -0.28 -10.67
N ARG A 186 7.80 0.64 -10.20
CA ARG A 186 7.84 2.07 -10.51
C ARG A 186 8.22 2.92 -9.30
N LEU A 187 7.96 2.41 -8.10
CA LEU A 187 8.29 3.07 -6.84
C LEU A 187 8.79 2.06 -5.82
N LEU A 188 10.01 2.27 -5.35
CA LEU A 188 10.62 1.59 -4.21
C LEU A 188 10.91 2.64 -3.13
N LEU A 189 10.35 2.43 -1.94
CA LEU A 189 10.67 3.24 -0.75
C LEU A 189 11.44 2.36 0.23
N LEU A 190 12.59 2.84 0.68
CA LEU A 190 13.48 2.21 1.66
C LEU A 190 13.56 3.10 2.91
#